data_AF-A0A7C6BA20-F1
#
_entry.id   AF-A0A7C6BA20-F1
#
_cell.length_a   1.000
_cell.length_b   1.000
_cell.length_c   1.000
_cell.angle_alpha   90.00
_cell.angle_beta   90.00
_cell.angle_gamma   90.00
#
_symmetry.space_group_name_H-M   'P 1'
#
loop_
_entity.id
_entity.type
_entity.pdbx_description
1 polymer ?
#
loop_
_entity_poly.entity_id
_entity_poly.type
_entity_poly.pdbx_seq_one_letter_code
_entity_poly.pdbx_strand_id
1 'polypeptide(L)'
;MFKNILNFKFYLLYTSIVLLNGCGGGNTAPSTIKTHTESIFIELTDKEKETLNKLHTNQQELLDAINKERSQSHVCGDRGTFPAVNPLTWNTNLYASALEHSTDLAYSNTFSHDGSGTEYDITGNG
;
A
#
# COMPACT_ATOMS: atom_id res chain seq x y z
N MET A 1 51.72 28.64 -13.77
CA MET A 1 52.45 27.58 -14.49
C MET A 1 52.33 26.29 -13.69
N PHE A 2 51.31 25.46 -13.95
CA PHE A 2 51.24 24.10 -13.41
C PHE A 2 50.72 23.18 -14.50
N LYS A 3 51.62 22.32 -15.00
CA LYS A 3 51.34 21.23 -15.93
C LYS A 3 50.60 20.14 -15.15
N ASN A 4 49.44 19.70 -15.64
CA ASN A 4 48.85 18.42 -15.25
C ASN A 4 48.95 17.48 -16.44
N ILE A 5 49.87 16.52 -16.34
CA ILE A 5 50.12 15.45 -17.28
C ILE A 5 49.76 14.14 -16.58
N LEU A 6 48.83 13.41 -17.20
CA LEU A 6 48.58 11.96 -17.17
C LEU A 6 48.15 11.30 -15.84
N ASN A 7 46.97 10.67 -15.87
CA ASN A 7 46.94 9.21 -15.85
C ASN A 7 45.59 8.64 -16.32
N PHE A 8 45.62 8.03 -17.50
CA PHE A 8 44.55 7.24 -18.09
C PHE A 8 44.57 5.86 -17.44
N LYS A 9 43.60 5.55 -16.57
CA LYS A 9 43.38 4.19 -16.07
C LYS A 9 41.98 3.72 -16.42
N PHE A 10 41.99 2.78 -17.35
CA PHE A 10 40.89 1.96 -17.83
C PHE A 10 40.24 1.22 -16.66
N TYR A 11 38.97 1.52 -16.32
CA TYR A 11 38.15 0.65 -15.48
C TYR A 11 36.71 0.63 -16.01
N LEU A 12 36.45 -0.44 -16.76
CA LEU A 12 35.22 -1.25 -16.83
C LEU A 12 33.90 -0.55 -16.49
N LEU A 13 33.12 -0.25 -17.54
CA LEU A 13 31.67 -0.13 -17.46
C LEU A 13 31.08 -1.42 -16.87
N TYR A 14 30.62 -1.37 -15.62
CA TYR A 14 29.68 -2.34 -15.05
C TYR A 14 28.26 -1.84 -15.33
N THR A 15 27.72 -2.15 -16.51
CA THR A 15 26.28 -2.02 -16.74
C THR A 15 25.59 -3.19 -16.07
N SER A 16 25.20 -3.03 -14.80
CA SER A 16 24.30 -3.95 -14.12
C SER A 16 22.92 -3.83 -14.75
N ILE A 17 22.61 -4.72 -15.70
CA ILE A 17 21.26 -4.92 -16.21
C ILE A 17 20.45 -5.58 -15.09
N VAL A 18 19.62 -4.79 -14.42
CA VAL A 18 18.61 -5.30 -13.49
C VAL A 18 17.42 -5.76 -14.33
N LEU A 19 17.27 -7.07 -14.51
CA LEU A 19 16.05 -7.65 -15.05
C LEU A 19 15.00 -7.69 -13.93
N LEU A 20 14.12 -6.70 -13.91
CA LEU A 20 12.88 -6.75 -13.13
C LEU A 20 11.96 -7.79 -13.78
N ASN A 21 11.82 -8.97 -13.17
CA ASN A 21 10.69 -9.84 -13.45
C ASN A 21 9.45 -9.21 -12.81
N GLY A 22 8.64 -8.52 -13.62
CA GLY A 22 7.27 -8.18 -13.23
C GLY A 22 6.43 -9.45 -13.18
N CYS A 23 5.78 -9.72 -12.04
CA CYS A 23 4.71 -10.69 -11.98
C CYS A 23 3.39 -9.95 -12.25
N GLY A 24 2.91 -10.04 -13.48
CA GLY A 24 1.66 -9.43 -13.92
C GLY A 24 1.14 -10.22 -15.11
N GLY A 25 0.42 -11.32 -14.84
CA GLY A 25 -0.15 -12.16 -15.89
C GLY A 25 -0.73 -13.45 -15.35
N GLY A 26 -2.01 -13.44 -15.00
CA GLY A 26 -2.77 -14.64 -14.62
C GLY A 26 -4.25 -14.43 -14.96
N ASN A 27 -4.69 -15.09 -16.02
CA ASN A 27 -6.01 -14.94 -16.63
C ASN A 27 -7.16 -15.33 -15.70
N THR A 28 -8.27 -14.62 -15.86
CA THR A 28 -9.58 -14.82 -15.24
C THR A 28 -10.07 -16.26 -15.35
N ALA A 29 -10.21 -16.94 -14.22
CA ALA A 29 -11.20 -18.01 -14.08
C ALA A 29 -12.55 -17.36 -13.73
N PRO A 30 -13.68 -17.81 -14.28
CA PRO A 30 -14.98 -17.30 -13.89
C PRO A 30 -15.27 -17.78 -12.47
N SER A 31 -15.13 -16.87 -11.49
CA SER A 31 -15.63 -17.12 -10.14
C SER A 31 -17.16 -17.13 -10.24
N THR A 32 -17.76 -18.30 -10.09
CA THR A 32 -19.20 -18.42 -9.95
C THR A 32 -19.57 -17.87 -8.58
N ILE A 33 -19.85 -16.56 -8.51
CA ILE A 33 -20.43 -15.96 -7.30
C ILE A 33 -21.87 -16.42 -7.25
N LYS A 34 -22.12 -17.48 -6.47
CA LYS A 34 -23.47 -17.75 -5.99
C LYS A 34 -23.79 -16.70 -4.94
N THR A 35 -24.81 -15.91 -5.24
CA THR A 35 -25.55 -15.11 -4.28
C THR A 35 -25.98 -16.02 -3.14
N HIS A 36 -25.35 -15.88 -1.97
CA HIS A 36 -25.92 -16.35 -0.71
C HIS A 36 -25.42 -15.47 0.43
N THR A 37 -26.29 -14.53 0.75
CA THR A 37 -26.39 -13.88 2.05
C THR A 37 -26.35 -14.94 3.15
N GLU A 38 -25.58 -14.65 4.21
CA GLU A 38 -25.52 -15.37 5.49
C GLU A 38 -25.22 -16.88 5.43
N SER A 39 -23.93 -17.27 5.34
CA SER A 39 -23.37 -18.54 5.89
C SER A 39 -21.92 -18.86 5.49
N ILE A 40 -21.09 -17.88 5.10
CA ILE A 40 -19.66 -18.13 4.82
C ILE A 40 -18.83 -17.84 6.08
N PHE A 41 -19.04 -18.64 7.12
CA PHE A 41 -17.99 -18.96 8.09
C PHE A 41 -18.03 -20.47 8.31
N ILE A 42 -17.86 -21.20 7.21
CA ILE A 42 -17.56 -22.63 7.26
C ILE A 42 -16.14 -22.75 7.83
N GLU A 43 -16.08 -23.17 9.09
CA GLU A 43 -14.92 -23.73 9.80
C GLU A 43 -13.53 -23.25 9.31
N LEU A 44 -13.22 -21.97 9.53
CA LEU A 44 -11.86 -21.45 9.39
C LEU A 44 -10.93 -22.32 10.25
N THR A 45 -9.87 -22.85 9.63
CA THR A 45 -8.81 -23.56 10.34
C THR A 45 -8.21 -22.64 11.40
N ASP A 46 -7.64 -23.19 12.48
CA ASP A 46 -7.04 -22.37 13.54
C ASP A 46 -5.96 -21.43 12.99
N LYS A 47 -5.28 -21.82 11.91
CA LYS A 47 -4.32 -21.00 11.19
C LYS A 47 -4.96 -19.85 10.41
N GLU A 48 -6.12 -20.07 9.79
CA GLU A 48 -6.88 -19.01 9.11
C GLU A 48 -7.53 -18.05 10.11
N LYS A 49 -8.01 -18.53 11.26
CA LYS A 49 -8.47 -17.68 12.37
C LYS A 49 -7.32 -16.87 12.96
N GLU A 50 -6.15 -17.47 13.16
CA GLU A 50 -4.94 -16.75 13.59
C GLU A 50 -4.52 -15.70 12.55
N THR A 51 -4.60 -16.03 11.27
CA THR A 51 -4.30 -15.09 10.17
C THR A 51 -5.33 -13.97 10.13
N LEU A 52 -6.61 -14.25 10.33
CA LEU A 52 -7.68 -13.25 10.38
C LEU A 52 -7.53 -12.34 11.60
N ASN A 53 -7.16 -12.90 12.76
CA ASN A 53 -6.87 -12.13 13.96
C ASN A 53 -5.61 -11.26 13.79
N LYS A 54 -4.62 -11.71 12.99
CA LYS A 54 -3.47 -10.89 12.59
C LYS A 54 -3.81 -9.84 11.52
N LEU A 55 -4.80 -10.12 10.68
CA LEU A 55 -5.30 -9.20 9.65
C LEU A 55 -6.24 -8.15 10.24
N HIS A 56 -6.81 -8.41 11.43
CA HIS A 56 -7.58 -7.43 12.16
C HIS A 56 -6.67 -6.23 12.46
N THR A 57 -6.88 -5.16 11.70
CA THR A 57 -6.08 -3.95 11.85
C THR A 57 -6.48 -3.29 13.15
N ASN A 58 -5.60 -3.37 14.13
CA ASN A 58 -5.74 -2.58 15.35
C ASN A 58 -5.53 -1.11 14.99
N GLN A 59 -6.61 -0.31 15.07
CA GLN A 59 -6.59 1.12 14.74
C GLN A 59 -5.54 1.89 15.54
N GLN A 60 -5.32 1.49 16.80
CA GLN A 60 -4.30 2.12 17.65
C GLN A 60 -2.89 1.78 17.18
N GLU A 61 -2.63 0.52 16.83
CA GLU A 61 -1.32 0.10 16.30
C GLU A 61 -0.99 0.84 14.99
N LEU A 62 -1.99 1.00 14.10
CA LEU A 62 -1.84 1.78 12.88
C LEU A 62 -1.50 3.25 13.20
N LEU A 63 -2.26 3.89 14.09
CA LEU A 63 -2.01 5.27 14.49
C LEU A 63 -0.64 5.44 15.16
N ASP A 64 -0.24 4.51 16.01
CA ASP A 64 1.04 4.51 16.71
C ASP A 64 2.20 4.37 15.72
N ALA A 65 2.07 3.48 14.73
CA ALA A 65 3.06 3.32 13.66
C ALA A 65 3.21 4.61 12.85
N ILE A 66 2.09 5.25 12.47
CA ILE A 66 2.11 6.53 11.75
C ILE A 66 2.77 7.62 12.61
N ASN A 67 2.39 7.74 13.88
CA ASN A 67 2.92 8.75 14.77
C ASN A 67 4.40 8.55 15.10
N LYS A 68 4.87 7.30 15.16
CA LYS A 68 6.29 6.96 15.26
C LYS A 68 7.07 7.51 14.08
N GLU A 69 6.59 7.33 12.86
CA GLU A 69 7.26 7.88 11.68
C GLU A 69 7.20 9.41 11.65
N ARG A 70 6.07 10.01 12.02
CA ARG A 70 5.91 11.48 12.10
C ARG A 70 6.87 12.15 13.09
N SER A 71 7.25 11.44 14.17
CA SER A 71 8.18 11.95 15.18
C SER A 71 9.64 12.00 14.70
N GLN A 72 9.94 11.52 13.49
CA GLN A 72 11.27 11.46 12.91
C GLN A 72 11.41 12.48 11.78
N SER A 73 12.64 12.92 11.53
CA SER A 73 12.96 13.68 10.32
C SER A 73 13.16 12.72 9.15
N HIS A 74 12.68 13.10 7.96
CA HIS A 74 12.74 12.27 6.75
C HIS A 74 13.40 13.02 5.60
N VAL A 75 14.17 12.30 4.77
CA VAL A 75 14.80 12.84 3.55
C VAL A 75 14.00 12.37 2.34
N CYS A 76 13.50 13.31 1.54
CA CYS A 76 12.59 13.04 0.42
C CYS A 76 13.22 13.38 -0.94
N GLY A 77 14.44 12.89 -1.18
CA GLY A 77 15.18 13.13 -2.43
C GLY A 77 15.41 14.62 -2.69
N ASP A 78 15.14 15.08 -3.91
CA ASP A 78 15.32 16.48 -4.33
C ASP A 78 14.42 17.47 -3.57
N ARG A 79 13.40 16.97 -2.85
CA ARG A 79 12.54 17.79 -1.99
C ARG A 79 13.21 18.15 -0.66
N GLY A 80 14.40 17.60 -0.38
CA GLY A 80 15.19 17.89 0.80
C GLY A 80 14.73 17.14 2.05
N THR A 81 15.10 17.68 3.21
CA THR A 81 14.81 17.10 4.52
C THR A 81 13.62 17.78 5.17
N PHE A 82 12.66 16.98 5.63
CA PHE A 82 11.51 17.43 6.40
C PHE A 82 11.73 17.12 7.88
N PRO A 83 11.50 18.08 8.80
CA PRO A 83 11.65 17.87 10.22
C PRO A 83 10.51 16.99 10.79
N ALA A 84 10.71 16.48 12.00
CA ALA A 84 9.66 15.81 12.77
C ALA A 84 8.45 16.74 12.99
N VAL A 85 7.25 16.15 13.06
CA VAL A 85 5.98 16.88 13.20
C VAL A 85 5.11 16.27 14.31
N ASN A 86 4.14 17.06 14.79
CA ASN A 86 3.22 16.66 15.86
C ASN A 86 2.44 15.38 15.51
N PRO A 87 2.10 14.54 16.51
CA PRO A 87 1.29 13.35 16.30
C PRO A 87 -0.12 13.70 15.81
N LEU A 88 -0.71 12.79 15.05
CA LEU A 88 -2.12 12.82 14.68
C LEU A 88 -2.98 12.25 15.80
N THR A 89 -4.24 12.68 15.85
CA THR A 89 -5.29 12.06 16.64
C THR A 89 -6.21 11.26 15.74
N TRP A 90 -6.73 10.15 16.25
CA TRP A 90 -7.69 9.33 15.50
C TRP A 90 -8.96 10.11 15.17
N ASN A 91 -9.55 9.83 14.01
CA ASN A 91 -10.86 10.35 13.62
C ASN A 91 -11.68 9.21 13.03
N THR A 92 -12.78 8.87 13.69
CA THR A 92 -13.66 7.74 13.32
C THR A 92 -14.33 7.92 11.98
N ASN A 93 -14.64 9.15 11.59
CA ASN A 93 -15.28 9.43 10.30
C ASN A 93 -14.29 9.24 9.15
N LEU A 94 -13.04 9.68 9.32
CA LEU A 94 -11.98 9.44 8.33
C LEU A 94 -11.71 7.94 8.17
N TYR A 95 -11.73 7.18 9.27
CA TYR A 95 -11.61 5.73 9.19
C TYR A 95 -12.77 5.08 8.44
N ALA A 96 -14.01 5.48 8.72
CA ALA A 96 -15.18 4.96 8.03
C ALA A 96 -15.11 5.22 6.51
N SER A 97 -14.72 6.43 6.10
CA SER A 97 -14.49 6.76 4.69
C SER A 97 -13.36 5.95 4.06
N ALA A 98 -12.21 5.81 4.74
CA ALA A 98 -11.10 5.02 4.22
C ALA A 98 -11.44 3.52 4.09
N LEU A 99 -12.21 2.98 5.03
CA LEU A 99 -12.68 1.60 4.99
C LEU A 99 -13.61 1.38 3.80
N GLU A 100 -14.58 2.26 3.58
CA GLU A 100 -15.49 2.19 2.44
C GLU A 100 -14.73 2.29 1.11
N HIS A 101 -13.85 3.28 0.95
CA HIS A 101 -13.03 3.44 -0.27
C HIS A 101 -12.13 2.22 -0.54
N SER A 102 -11.46 1.69 0.48
CA SER A 102 -10.62 0.50 0.30
C SER A 102 -11.43 -0.75 -0.04
N THR A 103 -12.67 -0.82 0.45
CA THR A 103 -13.61 -1.91 0.15
C THR A 103 -14.09 -1.81 -1.29
N ASP A 104 -14.44 -0.61 -1.75
CA ASP A 104 -14.79 -0.32 -3.14
C ASP A 104 -13.67 -0.75 -4.11
N LEU A 105 -12.45 -0.28 -3.87
CA LEU A 105 -11.29 -0.61 -4.70
C LEU A 105 -11.00 -2.12 -4.74
N ALA A 106 -11.18 -2.80 -3.60
CA ALA A 106 -10.98 -4.25 -3.52
C ALA A 106 -12.01 -5.03 -4.33
N TYR A 107 -13.31 -4.69 -4.22
CA TYR A 107 -14.37 -5.41 -4.94
C TYR A 107 -14.43 -5.06 -6.43
N SER A 108 -14.12 -3.82 -6.79
CA SER A 108 -14.03 -3.39 -8.19
C SER A 108 -12.73 -3.83 -8.87
N ASN A 109 -11.75 -4.36 -8.12
CA ASN A 109 -10.41 -4.71 -8.60
C ASN A 109 -9.72 -3.51 -9.29
N THR A 110 -9.80 -2.34 -8.65
CA THR A 110 -9.21 -1.09 -9.12
C THR A 110 -8.22 -0.53 -8.09
N PHE A 111 -7.35 0.38 -8.53
CA PHE A 111 -6.49 1.15 -7.66
C PHE A 111 -6.45 2.60 -8.16
N SER A 112 -7.16 3.47 -7.46
CA SER A 112 -7.35 4.87 -7.84
C SER A 112 -7.50 5.74 -6.60
N HIS A 113 -7.25 7.04 -6.77
CA HIS A 113 -7.65 8.03 -5.78
C HIS A 113 -9.15 8.31 -5.80
N ASP A 114 -9.78 8.13 -6.97
CA ASP A 114 -11.22 8.27 -7.15
C ASP A 114 -11.92 6.94 -6.85
N GLY A 115 -13.17 7.01 -6.41
CA GLY A 115 -14.04 5.85 -6.28
C GLY A 115 -14.25 5.16 -7.63
N SER A 116 -14.62 3.89 -7.60
CA SER A 116 -14.79 3.08 -8.80
C SER A 116 -16.01 3.50 -9.64
N GLY A 117 -16.96 4.25 -9.05
CA GLY A 117 -18.26 4.56 -9.65
C GLY A 117 -19.16 3.33 -9.85
N THR A 118 -18.81 2.17 -9.27
CA THR A 118 -19.61 0.94 -9.36
C THR A 118 -20.60 0.83 -8.20
N GLU A 119 -21.32 -0.28 -8.10
CA GLU A 119 -22.21 -0.54 -6.95
C GLU A 119 -21.49 -0.61 -5.59
N TYR A 120 -20.16 -0.73 -5.59
CA TYR A 120 -19.33 -0.76 -4.38
C TYR A 120 -18.86 0.63 -3.93
N ASP A 121 -18.99 1.65 -4.78
CA ASP A 121 -18.76 3.07 -4.44
C ASP A 121 -20.04 3.66 -3.84
N ILE A 122 -20.27 3.37 -2.57
CA ILE A 122 -21.54 3.60 -1.88
C ILE A 122 -21.75 5.09 -1.63
N THR A 123 -20.66 5.82 -1.34
CA THR A 123 -20.74 7.25 -1.02
C THR A 123 -20.49 8.17 -2.21
N GLY A 124 -19.89 7.67 -3.29
CA GLY A 124 -19.56 8.43 -4.51
C GLY A 124 -20.58 8.34 -5.64
N ASN A 125 -21.47 7.34 -5.68
CA ASN A 125 -22.53 7.25 -6.68
C ASN A 125 -23.73 8.15 -6.35
N GLY A 126 -23.61 9.43 -6.72
CA GLY A 126 -24.71 10.41 -6.80
C GLY A 126 -25.26 10.59 -8.21
#